data_AF-A0A3D2Z883-F1
#
_entry.id   AF-A0A3D2Z883-F1
#
_cell.length_a   1.000
_cell.length_b   1.000
_cell.length_c   1.000
_cell.angle_alpha   90.00
_cell.angle_beta   90.00
_cell.angle_gamma   90.00
#
_symmetry.space_group_name_H-M   'P 1'
#
loop_
_entity.id
_entity.type
_entity.pdbx_description
1 polymer ?
#
loop_
_entity_poly.entity_id
_entity_poly.type
_entity_poly.pdbx_seq_one_letter_code
_entity_poly.pdbx_strand_id
1 'polypeptide(L)'
;MRLAVIATVYRYLSHAQHFVDRFLVGYPYEGEWRRSNTRVVSLYVDQTPEGDQSVDRGREFGFGVYPSISQALRCGGRKLAVDGVLIIGEHGDYPSNELGQIQYPRYEMFKECVEVFEADGRSVPIYNDKHLSYSFDKAQQMVADGHRLGFPILAGSSLPVTWRLPDLELPYDCDIEEALMIGVGGSDAMDYHALEAMQCMIERRRGGETGVASVQLIEGKKVWKAGEDGRWSKRLLEAALSRSDSPQGLTHEDGRTQDLLGSGELMKLVKDPAAYLIEFRDGLKATLLMINGAVSDFNFAAKLRGQANPVSCQFFLTPTPNVTYSACLVAKIDEMLTTGVAPFPAERTMIVNGILESCLRSKHGGHKKLKTPHLNVSYRGPKESHHGRR
;
A
#
# COMPACT_ATOMS: atom_id res chain seq x y z
N MET A 1 -24.12 -4.96 -7.81
CA MET A 1 -23.87 -5.35 -6.41
C MET A 1 -24.22 -4.22 -5.46
N ARG A 2 -24.52 -4.52 -4.19
CA ARG A 2 -24.76 -3.55 -3.12
C ARG A 2 -23.53 -3.41 -2.24
N LEU A 3 -22.97 -2.20 -2.09
CA LEU A 3 -21.73 -1.95 -1.36
C LEU A 3 -22.03 -1.13 -0.09
N ALA A 4 -21.52 -1.62 1.06
CA ALA A 4 -21.41 -0.81 2.27
C ALA A 4 -20.03 -0.12 2.30
N VAL A 5 -20.02 1.13 2.71
CA VAL A 5 -18.79 1.88 2.98
C VAL A 5 -18.65 2.09 4.47
N ILE A 6 -17.49 1.75 5.02
CA ILE A 6 -17.11 1.97 6.42
C ILE A 6 -15.87 2.86 6.40
N ALA A 7 -15.96 4.08 6.89
CA ALA A 7 -14.88 5.06 6.83
C ALA A 7 -14.61 5.71 8.19
N THR A 8 -13.39 6.17 8.42
CA THR A 8 -13.06 6.99 9.59
C THR A 8 -13.53 8.44 9.42
N VAL A 9 -13.28 9.03 8.25
CA VAL A 9 -13.76 10.37 7.86
C VAL A 9 -14.12 10.40 6.37
N TYR A 10 -15.07 11.26 5.98
CA TYR A 10 -15.38 11.51 4.57
C TYR A 10 -15.44 13.01 4.30
N ARG A 11 -14.34 13.56 3.78
CA ARG A 11 -14.24 14.98 3.38
C ARG A 11 -13.47 15.16 2.07
N TYR A 12 -13.44 16.38 1.53
CA TYR A 12 -12.63 16.71 0.35
C TYR A 12 -11.15 16.30 0.55
N LEU A 13 -10.59 15.63 -0.46
CA LEU A 13 -9.26 15.00 -0.50
C LEU A 13 -8.99 13.91 0.54
N SER A 14 -10.03 13.41 1.20
CA SER A 14 -9.92 12.20 2.02
C SER A 14 -9.79 10.95 1.15
N HIS A 15 -9.19 9.90 1.71
CA HIS A 15 -9.22 8.58 1.07
C HIS A 15 -10.66 8.12 0.81
N ALA A 16 -11.58 8.30 1.76
CA ALA A 16 -12.98 7.92 1.54
C ALA A 16 -13.56 8.61 0.28
N GLN A 17 -13.30 9.92 0.11
CA GLN A 17 -13.71 10.60 -1.12
C GLN A 17 -13.07 9.99 -2.37
N HIS A 18 -11.75 9.75 -2.37
CA HIS A 18 -11.05 9.21 -3.53
C HIS A 18 -11.63 7.87 -3.99
N PHE A 19 -12.05 7.00 -3.09
CA PHE A 19 -12.55 5.66 -3.45
C PHE A 19 -14.06 5.67 -3.67
N VAL A 20 -14.82 6.27 -2.75
CA VAL A 20 -16.29 6.24 -2.76
C VAL A 20 -16.83 7.01 -3.96
N ASP A 21 -16.31 8.22 -4.24
CA ASP A 21 -16.79 9.01 -5.38
C ASP A 21 -16.64 8.25 -6.71
N ARG A 22 -15.61 7.40 -6.86
CA ARG A 22 -15.42 6.57 -8.07
C ARG A 22 -16.51 5.51 -8.24
N PHE A 23 -17.04 4.96 -7.15
CA PHE A 23 -18.23 4.10 -7.21
C PHE A 23 -19.53 4.90 -7.45
N LEU A 24 -19.57 6.18 -7.05
CA LEU A 24 -20.75 7.04 -7.20
C LEU A 24 -20.88 7.63 -8.62
N VAL A 25 -19.79 8.16 -9.19
CA VAL A 25 -19.82 8.90 -10.46
C VAL A 25 -19.15 8.18 -11.64
N GLY A 26 -18.24 7.25 -11.36
CA GLY A 26 -17.37 6.59 -12.33
C GLY A 26 -15.91 7.02 -12.22
N TYR A 27 -15.04 6.40 -13.02
CA TYR A 27 -13.60 6.62 -12.99
C TYR A 27 -12.93 6.28 -14.33
N PRO A 28 -11.80 6.95 -14.67
CA PRO A 28 -11.02 6.59 -15.86
C PRO A 28 -10.19 5.33 -15.61
N TYR A 29 -10.20 4.39 -16.55
CA TYR A 29 -9.36 3.19 -16.49
C TYR A 29 -9.13 2.63 -17.90
N GLU A 30 -7.87 2.33 -18.25
CA GLU A 30 -7.47 1.83 -19.59
C GLU A 30 -8.00 2.70 -20.75
N GLY A 31 -7.86 4.03 -20.62
CA GLY A 31 -8.26 4.98 -21.66
C GLY A 31 -9.77 5.26 -21.76
N GLU A 32 -10.61 4.59 -20.96
CA GLU A 32 -12.06 4.73 -21.01
C GLU A 32 -12.66 5.21 -19.68
N TRP A 33 -13.80 5.89 -19.74
CA TRP A 33 -14.58 6.22 -18.55
C TRP A 33 -15.45 5.02 -18.15
N ARG A 34 -15.15 4.40 -17.00
CA ARG A 34 -15.89 3.25 -16.47
C ARG A 34 -16.89 3.69 -15.41
N ARG A 35 -18.06 3.06 -15.42
CA ARG A 35 -19.03 3.09 -14.32
C ARG A 35 -19.20 1.68 -13.79
N SER A 36 -18.99 1.52 -12.49
CA SER A 36 -19.18 0.25 -11.82
C SER A 36 -20.67 -0.14 -11.79
N ASN A 37 -20.96 -1.45 -11.90
CA ASN A 37 -22.29 -2.00 -11.63
C ASN A 37 -22.55 -2.21 -10.13
N THR A 38 -21.60 -1.82 -9.28
CA THR A 38 -21.67 -1.78 -7.83
C THR A 38 -22.24 -0.44 -7.39
N ARG A 39 -23.26 -0.48 -6.52
CA ARG A 39 -23.91 0.70 -5.97
C ARG A 39 -23.62 0.81 -4.49
N VAL A 40 -23.15 1.97 -4.03
CA VAL A 40 -23.10 2.30 -2.61
C VAL A 40 -24.53 2.40 -2.09
N VAL A 41 -24.87 1.62 -1.07
CA VAL A 41 -26.24 1.57 -0.49
C VAL A 41 -26.29 1.96 0.99
N SER A 42 -25.13 1.97 1.65
CA SER A 42 -25.00 2.36 3.05
C SER A 42 -23.60 2.88 3.36
N LEU A 43 -23.53 3.77 4.34
CA LEU A 43 -22.32 4.39 4.82
C LEU A 43 -22.31 4.40 6.36
N TYR A 44 -21.16 4.09 6.96
CA TYR A 44 -20.79 4.46 8.33
C TYR A 44 -19.57 5.37 8.27
N VAL A 45 -19.58 6.46 9.05
CA VAL A 45 -18.42 7.34 9.24
C VAL A 45 -18.19 7.53 10.73
N ASP A 46 -16.97 7.26 11.18
CA ASP A 46 -16.61 7.30 12.61
C ASP A 46 -16.54 8.74 13.16
N GLN A 47 -15.98 9.66 12.38
CA GLN A 47 -15.77 11.06 12.75
C GLN A 47 -16.26 11.99 11.63
N THR A 48 -17.01 13.04 12.00
CA THR A 48 -17.55 14.04 11.07
C THR A 48 -16.94 15.43 11.35
N PRO A 49 -15.67 15.68 10.96
CA PRO A 49 -15.03 16.97 11.16
C PRO A 49 -15.63 18.06 10.25
N GLU A 50 -15.16 19.30 10.36
CA GLU A 50 -15.51 20.37 9.43
C GLU A 50 -15.22 19.95 7.97
N GLY A 51 -16.18 20.21 7.08
CA GLY A 51 -16.11 19.82 5.67
C GLY A 51 -16.45 18.35 5.40
N ASP A 52 -17.06 17.64 6.36
CA ASP A 52 -17.64 16.31 6.13
C ASP A 52 -18.68 16.33 4.99
N GLN A 53 -18.65 15.27 4.17
CA GLN A 53 -19.45 15.10 2.97
C GLN A 53 -20.44 13.93 3.08
N SER A 54 -20.46 13.22 4.21
CA SER A 54 -21.15 11.93 4.34
C SER A 54 -22.67 12.05 4.09
N VAL A 55 -23.33 12.99 4.78
CA VAL A 55 -24.77 13.22 4.69
C VAL A 55 -25.16 13.78 3.32
N ASP A 56 -24.39 14.73 2.80
CA ASP A 56 -24.68 15.36 1.51
C ASP A 56 -24.55 14.36 0.36
N ARG A 57 -23.52 13.50 0.36
CA ARG A 57 -23.36 12.41 -0.62
C ARG A 57 -24.47 11.37 -0.49
N GLY A 58 -24.85 11.02 0.75
CA GLY A 58 -25.99 10.12 0.99
C GLY A 58 -27.29 10.65 0.38
N ARG A 59 -27.57 11.95 0.52
CA ARG A 59 -28.73 12.60 -0.08
C ARG A 59 -28.63 12.67 -1.61
N GLU A 60 -27.47 13.05 -2.15
CA GLU A 60 -27.24 13.22 -3.60
C GLU A 60 -27.39 11.90 -4.37
N PHE A 61 -26.86 10.80 -3.83
CA PHE A 61 -26.81 9.49 -4.50
C PHE A 61 -27.81 8.46 -3.96
N GLY A 62 -28.59 8.81 -2.94
CA GLY A 62 -29.72 8.00 -2.45
C GLY A 62 -29.33 6.80 -1.59
N PHE A 63 -28.35 6.95 -0.70
CA PHE A 63 -27.95 5.92 0.27
C PHE A 63 -28.01 6.43 1.72
N GLY A 64 -28.18 5.50 2.68
CA GLY A 64 -28.29 5.84 4.10
C GLY A 64 -26.95 5.98 4.80
N VAL A 65 -26.85 6.93 5.73
CA VAL A 65 -25.73 7.05 6.69
C VAL A 65 -26.21 6.50 8.03
N TYR A 66 -25.50 5.52 8.58
CA TYR A 66 -25.92 4.75 9.75
C TYR A 66 -24.98 5.00 10.94
N PRO A 67 -25.50 4.94 12.18
CA PRO A 67 -24.73 5.19 13.40
C PRO A 67 -23.82 4.04 13.83
N SER A 68 -23.87 2.89 13.15
CA SER A 68 -22.96 1.76 13.43
C SER A 68 -22.68 0.93 12.19
N ILE A 69 -21.53 0.23 12.20
CA ILE A 69 -21.12 -0.70 11.13
C ILE A 69 -22.17 -1.78 10.94
N SER A 70 -22.65 -2.38 12.04
CA SER A 70 -23.73 -3.37 12.03
C SER A 70 -24.99 -2.87 11.32
N GLN A 71 -25.43 -1.64 11.58
CA GLN A 71 -26.60 -1.07 10.90
C GLN A 71 -26.32 -0.74 9.43
N ALA A 72 -25.11 -0.27 9.10
CA ALA A 72 -24.71 -0.02 7.71
C ALA A 72 -24.70 -1.31 6.89
N LEU A 73 -24.13 -2.39 7.41
CA LEU A 73 -24.09 -3.71 6.73
C LEU A 73 -25.49 -4.32 6.55
N ARG A 74 -26.43 -4.02 7.44
CA ARG A 74 -27.82 -4.50 7.38
C ARG A 74 -28.78 -3.52 6.70
N CYS A 75 -28.29 -2.37 6.24
CA CYS A 75 -29.10 -1.26 5.72
C CYS A 75 -30.31 -0.93 6.64
N GLY A 76 -30.09 -0.90 7.96
CA GLY A 76 -31.13 -0.68 8.97
C GLY A 76 -32.05 -1.87 9.26
N GLY A 77 -31.90 -2.98 8.52
CA GLY A 77 -32.65 -4.22 8.72
C GLY A 77 -32.06 -5.14 9.78
N ARG A 78 -32.53 -6.40 9.80
CA ARG A 78 -32.13 -7.43 10.77
C ARG A 78 -31.08 -8.42 10.26
N LYS A 79 -30.75 -8.37 8.96
CA LYS A 79 -29.84 -9.30 8.29
C LYS A 79 -28.96 -8.55 7.30
N LEU A 80 -27.76 -9.08 7.05
CA LEU A 80 -26.78 -8.57 6.08
C LEU A 80 -27.47 -8.30 4.75
N ALA A 81 -27.38 -7.05 4.27
CA ALA A 81 -28.13 -6.55 3.13
C ALA A 81 -27.22 -5.95 2.04
N VAL A 82 -25.91 -6.23 2.11
CA VAL A 82 -24.89 -5.79 1.16
C VAL A 82 -24.11 -6.98 0.62
N ASP A 83 -23.54 -6.84 -0.56
CA ASP A 83 -22.78 -7.84 -1.32
C ASP A 83 -21.26 -7.63 -1.26
N GLY A 84 -20.80 -6.58 -0.59
CA GLY A 84 -19.39 -6.30 -0.34
C GLY A 84 -19.21 -5.12 0.61
N VAL A 85 -18.00 -4.97 1.15
CA VAL A 85 -17.64 -3.92 2.11
C VAL A 85 -16.37 -3.21 1.67
N LEU A 86 -16.39 -1.87 1.72
CA LEU A 86 -15.23 -1.01 1.53
C LEU A 86 -14.85 -0.40 2.89
N ILE A 87 -13.74 -0.83 3.48
CA ILE A 87 -13.20 -0.28 4.72
C ILE A 87 -12.10 0.72 4.39
N ILE A 88 -12.34 2.00 4.68
CA ILE A 88 -11.40 3.11 4.50
C ILE A 88 -11.01 3.68 5.86
N GLY A 89 -10.06 3.03 6.52
CA GLY A 89 -9.55 3.41 7.83
C GLY A 89 -8.38 4.40 7.77
N GLU A 90 -8.55 5.58 7.17
CA GLU A 90 -7.47 6.56 6.93
C GLU A 90 -7.94 8.00 7.15
N HIS A 91 -7.06 8.83 7.72
CA HIS A 91 -7.38 10.15 8.28
C HIS A 91 -8.34 10.08 9.48
N GLY A 92 -8.56 11.22 10.12
CA GLY A 92 -9.24 11.33 11.41
C GLY A 92 -8.25 11.55 12.56
N ASP A 93 -8.78 11.82 13.74
CA ASP A 93 -8.00 12.01 14.96
C ASP A 93 -7.94 10.67 15.72
N TYR A 94 -6.77 10.03 15.71
CA TYR A 94 -6.51 8.75 16.37
C TYR A 94 -5.16 8.82 17.10
N PRO A 95 -5.00 8.12 18.23
CA PRO A 95 -3.77 8.14 18.99
C PRO A 95 -2.62 7.50 18.21
N SER A 96 -1.39 7.92 18.52
CA SER A 96 -0.17 7.24 18.06
C SER A 96 0.42 6.36 19.16
N ASN A 97 1.02 5.23 18.78
CA ASN A 97 1.74 4.35 19.69
C ASN A 97 3.21 4.78 19.89
N GLU A 98 3.96 4.05 20.73
CA GLU A 98 5.38 4.31 21.02
C GLU A 98 6.33 4.10 19.82
N LEU A 99 5.84 3.45 18.75
CA LEU A 99 6.57 3.26 17.50
C LEU A 99 6.31 4.41 16.50
N GLY A 100 5.46 5.37 16.86
CA GLY A 100 5.07 6.50 16.01
C GLY A 100 3.98 6.18 14.99
N GLN A 101 3.35 5.01 15.10
CA GLN A 101 2.27 4.59 14.21
C GLN A 101 0.95 5.19 14.67
N ILE A 102 0.15 5.70 13.74
CA ILE A 102 -1.23 6.12 14.05
C ILE A 102 -2.10 4.88 14.17
N GLN A 103 -2.82 4.74 15.28
CA GLN A 103 -3.65 3.58 15.59
C GLN A 103 -5.02 3.66 14.90
N TYR A 104 -5.01 3.73 13.57
CA TYR A 104 -6.23 3.70 12.77
C TYR A 104 -7.03 2.42 13.04
N PRO A 105 -8.37 2.50 13.18
CA PRO A 105 -9.22 1.41 13.66
C PRO A 105 -9.56 0.37 12.59
N ARG A 106 -8.65 0.12 11.64
CA ARG A 106 -8.87 -0.82 10.51
C ARG A 106 -9.23 -2.22 10.99
N TYR A 107 -8.52 -2.69 12.01
CA TYR A 107 -8.77 -4.01 12.61
C TYR A 107 -10.13 -4.04 13.30
N GLU A 108 -10.43 -3.05 14.13
CA GLU A 108 -11.68 -2.95 14.89
C GLU A 108 -12.89 -2.91 13.92
N MET A 109 -12.84 -2.07 12.90
CA MET A 109 -13.87 -1.98 11.86
C MET A 109 -14.05 -3.30 11.10
N PHE A 110 -12.95 -3.98 10.77
CA PHE A 110 -13.00 -5.28 10.13
C PHE A 110 -13.62 -6.35 11.04
N LYS A 111 -13.25 -6.37 12.33
CA LYS A 111 -13.79 -7.32 13.30
C LYS A 111 -15.30 -7.13 13.50
N GLU A 112 -15.80 -5.90 13.55
CA GLU A 112 -17.24 -5.64 13.58
C GLU A 112 -17.96 -6.17 12.32
N CYS A 113 -17.31 -6.11 11.15
CA CYS A 113 -17.86 -6.72 9.94
C CYS A 113 -17.93 -8.25 10.07
N VAL A 114 -16.85 -8.88 10.57
CA VAL A 114 -16.78 -10.33 10.82
C VAL A 114 -17.85 -10.79 11.81
N GLU A 115 -18.08 -10.04 12.90
CA GLU A 115 -19.15 -10.34 13.87
C GLU A 115 -20.54 -10.37 13.22
N VAL A 116 -20.82 -9.44 12.29
CA VAL A 116 -22.07 -9.46 11.52
C VAL A 116 -22.13 -10.68 10.60
N PHE A 117 -21.02 -11.03 9.95
CA PHE A 117 -20.98 -12.19 9.06
C PHE A 117 -21.28 -13.50 9.80
N GLU A 118 -20.70 -13.67 10.98
CA GLU A 118 -20.93 -14.82 11.85
C GLU A 118 -22.37 -14.86 12.37
N ALA A 119 -22.89 -13.73 12.87
CA ALA A 119 -24.25 -13.64 13.38
C ALA A 119 -25.31 -13.89 12.30
N ASP A 120 -25.02 -13.51 11.06
CA ASP A 120 -25.97 -13.65 9.95
C ASP A 120 -25.75 -14.91 9.11
N GLY A 121 -24.66 -15.64 9.34
CA GLY A 121 -24.32 -16.88 8.62
C GLY A 121 -23.97 -16.63 7.15
N ARG A 122 -23.52 -15.42 6.80
CA ARG A 122 -23.17 -15.01 5.43
C ARG A 122 -22.02 -14.02 5.47
N SER A 123 -20.97 -14.30 4.72
CA SER A 123 -19.85 -13.40 4.49
C SER A 123 -19.89 -12.80 3.08
N VAL A 124 -19.22 -11.66 2.89
CA VAL A 124 -19.08 -10.98 1.59
C VAL A 124 -17.65 -10.45 1.44
N PRO A 125 -17.17 -10.19 0.20
CA PRO A 125 -15.83 -9.66 -0.02
C PRO A 125 -15.59 -8.33 0.72
N ILE A 126 -14.37 -8.16 1.24
CA ILE A 126 -13.94 -6.93 1.92
C ILE A 126 -12.71 -6.36 1.20
N TYR A 127 -12.77 -5.07 0.85
CA TYR A 127 -11.57 -4.29 0.60
C TYR A 127 -11.18 -3.50 1.87
N ASN A 128 -9.90 -3.56 2.24
CA ASN A 128 -9.32 -2.83 3.35
C ASN A 128 -8.20 -1.89 2.87
N ASP A 129 -8.41 -0.58 3.01
CA ASP A 129 -7.47 0.42 2.52
C ASP A 129 -6.10 0.41 3.22
N LYS A 130 -5.02 0.44 2.42
CA LYS A 130 -3.60 0.41 2.84
C LYS A 130 -3.22 -0.89 3.59
N HIS A 131 -2.43 -0.81 4.65
CA HIS A 131 -2.09 -1.97 5.47
C HIS A 131 -3.33 -2.49 6.20
N LEU A 132 -3.36 -3.80 6.50
CA LEU A 132 -4.46 -4.42 7.25
C LEU A 132 -4.63 -3.82 8.65
N SER A 133 -3.54 -3.59 9.38
CA SER A 133 -3.53 -2.98 10.72
C SER A 133 -2.15 -2.40 11.01
N TYR A 134 -1.97 -1.59 12.05
CA TYR A 134 -0.64 -1.19 12.52
C TYR A 134 0.12 -2.34 13.22
N SER A 135 -0.57 -3.45 13.51
CA SER A 135 -0.03 -4.65 14.17
C SER A 135 -0.11 -5.87 13.25
N PHE A 136 0.99 -6.63 13.18
CA PHE A 136 1.09 -7.88 12.45
C PHE A 136 0.14 -8.94 13.01
N ASP A 137 0.04 -9.08 14.33
CA ASP A 137 -0.85 -10.06 14.96
C ASP A 137 -2.32 -9.77 14.61
N LYS A 138 -2.72 -8.49 14.59
CA LYS A 138 -4.04 -8.05 14.13
C LYS A 138 -4.26 -8.38 12.66
N ALA A 139 -3.28 -8.09 11.80
CA ALA A 139 -3.36 -8.40 10.37
C ALA A 139 -3.44 -9.91 10.10
N GLN A 140 -2.71 -10.72 10.85
CA GLN A 140 -2.76 -12.18 10.76
C GLN A 140 -4.16 -12.69 11.12
N GLN A 141 -4.78 -12.16 12.16
CA GLN A 141 -6.16 -12.50 12.53
C GLN A 141 -7.15 -12.11 11.42
N MET A 142 -7.00 -10.94 10.80
CA MET A 142 -7.88 -10.51 9.70
C MET A 142 -7.79 -11.45 8.50
N VAL A 143 -6.59 -11.83 8.08
CA VAL A 143 -6.40 -12.79 6.98
C VAL A 143 -6.94 -14.18 7.36
N ALA A 144 -6.69 -14.63 8.60
CA ALA A 144 -7.21 -15.89 9.11
C ALA A 144 -8.74 -15.93 9.13
N ASP A 145 -9.40 -14.83 9.49
CA ASP A 145 -10.86 -14.71 9.44
C ASP A 145 -11.39 -14.81 8.01
N GLY A 146 -10.73 -14.16 7.04
CA GLY A 146 -11.06 -14.28 5.62
C GLY A 146 -11.05 -15.73 5.13
N HIS A 147 -9.99 -16.47 5.46
CA HIS A 147 -9.88 -17.90 5.14
C HIS A 147 -10.93 -18.74 5.87
N ARG A 148 -11.13 -18.52 7.16
CA ARG A 148 -12.04 -19.28 8.00
C ARG A 148 -13.50 -19.12 7.58
N LEU A 149 -13.89 -17.91 7.19
CA LEU A 149 -15.26 -17.56 6.77
C LEU A 149 -15.46 -17.59 5.25
N GLY A 150 -14.41 -17.90 4.49
CA GLY A 150 -14.47 -18.13 3.05
C GLY A 150 -14.85 -16.90 2.22
N PHE A 151 -14.40 -15.70 2.60
CA PHE A 151 -14.63 -14.49 1.81
C PHE A 151 -13.34 -13.87 1.27
N PRO A 152 -13.37 -13.28 0.06
CA PRO A 152 -12.21 -12.59 -0.50
C PRO A 152 -11.83 -11.35 0.30
N ILE A 153 -10.53 -11.18 0.53
CA ILE A 153 -9.95 -9.96 1.09
C ILE A 153 -9.01 -9.37 0.05
N LEU A 154 -9.26 -8.11 -0.32
CA LEU A 154 -8.29 -7.28 -1.01
C LEU A 154 -7.81 -6.20 -0.05
N ALA A 155 -6.51 -6.03 0.08
CA ALA A 155 -5.94 -4.96 0.88
C ALA A 155 -4.76 -4.33 0.13
N GLY A 156 -4.40 -3.12 0.53
CA GLY A 156 -3.22 -2.47 0.01
C GLY A 156 -3.42 -1.05 -0.48
N SER A 157 -2.37 -0.51 -1.08
CA SER A 157 -2.36 0.83 -1.66
C SER A 157 -2.43 0.83 -3.18
N SER A 158 -2.48 2.04 -3.75
CA SER A 158 -2.54 2.24 -5.20
C SER A 158 -1.21 2.00 -5.92
N LEU A 159 -0.07 2.01 -5.23
CA LEU A 159 1.24 1.88 -5.89
C LEU A 159 1.40 0.55 -6.64
N PRO A 160 1.08 -0.63 -6.07
CA PRO A 160 1.19 -1.89 -6.81
C PRO A 160 0.41 -1.95 -8.14
N VAL A 161 -0.65 -1.14 -8.24
CA VAL A 161 -1.57 -1.13 -9.38
C VAL A 161 -1.48 0.15 -10.24
N THR A 162 -0.64 1.13 -9.86
CA THR A 162 -0.43 2.34 -10.67
C THR A 162 0.48 2.05 -11.86
N TRP A 163 0.60 3.01 -12.80
CA TRP A 163 1.48 2.88 -13.96
C TRP A 163 2.95 2.74 -13.57
N ARG A 164 3.70 2.03 -14.41
CA ARG A 164 5.15 1.89 -14.31
C ARG A 164 5.83 2.60 -15.48
N LEU A 165 6.86 3.40 -15.20
CA LEU A 165 7.61 4.15 -16.21
C LEU A 165 9.12 3.84 -16.14
N PRO A 166 9.74 3.21 -17.16
CA PRO A 166 9.08 2.55 -18.28
C PRO A 166 8.17 1.41 -17.80
N ASP A 167 7.31 0.92 -18.69
CA ASP A 167 6.56 -0.30 -18.42
C ASP A 167 7.55 -1.43 -18.10
N LEU A 168 7.35 -2.05 -16.94
CA LEU A 168 8.22 -3.10 -16.43
C LEU A 168 7.39 -4.18 -15.74
N GLU A 169 7.45 -5.36 -16.33
CA GLU A 169 7.00 -6.60 -15.71
C GLU A 169 8.21 -7.53 -15.57
N LEU A 170 8.58 -7.85 -14.33
CA LEU A 170 9.62 -8.86 -14.10
C LEU A 170 9.11 -10.21 -14.64
N PRO A 171 9.94 -11.03 -15.31
CA PRO A 171 9.53 -12.37 -15.69
C PRO A 171 9.03 -13.16 -14.46
N TYR A 172 7.93 -13.88 -14.62
CA TYR A 172 7.42 -14.71 -13.53
C TYR A 172 8.41 -15.86 -13.24
N ASP A 173 8.59 -16.19 -11.97
CA ASP A 173 9.60 -17.12 -11.48
C ASP A 173 11.05 -16.72 -11.85
N CYS A 174 11.34 -15.41 -11.99
CA CYS A 174 12.71 -14.95 -12.23
C CYS A 174 13.60 -15.07 -10.98
N ASP A 175 14.91 -15.05 -11.23
CA ASP A 175 15.92 -15.03 -10.18
C ASP A 175 16.35 -13.60 -9.88
N ILE A 176 15.94 -13.09 -8.71
CA ILE A 176 16.32 -11.77 -8.21
C ILE A 176 17.51 -11.94 -7.27
N GLU A 177 18.62 -11.27 -7.57
CA GLU A 177 19.83 -11.29 -6.73
C GLU A 177 19.76 -10.23 -5.62
N GLU A 178 19.26 -9.04 -5.95
CA GLU A 178 19.10 -7.92 -5.02
C GLU A 178 18.02 -6.95 -5.57
N ALA A 179 17.28 -6.30 -4.66
CA ALA A 179 16.28 -5.29 -5.01
C ALA A 179 16.44 -4.02 -4.17
N LEU A 180 16.09 -2.88 -4.76
CA LEU A 180 16.09 -1.59 -4.09
C LEU A 180 14.85 -0.78 -4.48
N MET A 181 14.25 -0.15 -3.48
CA MET A 181 13.16 0.81 -3.64
C MET A 181 13.59 2.17 -3.09
N ILE A 182 13.29 3.22 -3.82
CA ILE A 182 13.34 4.61 -3.38
C ILE A 182 11.92 5.03 -3.00
N GLY A 183 11.78 5.58 -1.80
CA GLY A 183 10.53 6.18 -1.34
C GLY A 183 10.76 7.58 -0.75
N VAL A 184 9.65 8.29 -0.59
CA VAL A 184 9.58 9.64 -0.02
C VAL A 184 8.33 9.78 0.84
N GLY A 185 8.32 10.77 1.73
CA GLY A 185 7.23 11.10 2.63
C GLY A 185 7.50 10.76 4.10
N GLY A 186 6.45 10.89 4.91
CA GLY A 186 6.49 10.65 6.35
C GLY A 186 6.57 9.17 6.72
N SER A 187 7.16 8.89 7.88
CA SER A 187 7.33 7.51 8.35
C SER A 187 5.99 6.82 8.63
N ASP A 188 6.00 5.49 8.69
CA ASP A 188 4.84 4.59 8.78
C ASP A 188 4.00 4.56 7.50
N ALA A 189 3.23 5.61 7.22
CA ALA A 189 2.30 5.62 6.09
C ALA A 189 3.00 5.52 4.73
N MET A 190 4.04 6.32 4.48
CA MET A 190 4.72 6.35 3.18
C MET A 190 5.79 5.26 3.06
N ASP A 191 6.33 4.80 4.19
CA ASP A 191 7.17 3.60 4.24
C ASP A 191 6.37 2.37 3.78
N TYR A 192 5.13 2.21 4.26
CA TYR A 192 4.23 1.14 3.84
C TYR A 192 4.04 1.14 2.32
N HIS A 193 3.69 2.29 1.76
CA HIS A 193 3.50 2.47 0.32
C HIS A 193 4.72 1.99 -0.49
N ALA A 194 5.91 2.43 -0.11
CA ALA A 194 7.14 2.05 -0.81
C ALA A 194 7.47 0.56 -0.63
N LEU A 195 7.31 0.00 0.57
CA LEU A 195 7.52 -1.42 0.84
C LEU A 195 6.57 -2.29 0.03
N GLU A 196 5.30 -1.90 -0.10
CA GLU A 196 4.30 -2.64 -0.86
C GLU A 196 4.56 -2.61 -2.36
N ALA A 197 4.95 -1.44 -2.89
CA ALA A 197 5.38 -1.29 -4.27
C ALA A 197 6.57 -2.21 -4.59
N MET A 198 7.55 -2.27 -3.69
CA MET A 198 8.67 -3.21 -3.80
C MET A 198 8.21 -4.67 -3.73
N GLN A 199 7.34 -4.99 -2.77
CA GLN A 199 6.84 -6.35 -2.55
C GLN A 199 6.15 -6.91 -3.80
N CYS A 200 5.31 -6.12 -4.46
CA CYS A 200 4.60 -6.57 -5.66
C CYS A 200 5.52 -6.88 -6.86
N MET A 201 6.75 -6.36 -6.85
CA MET A 201 7.79 -6.69 -7.83
C MET A 201 8.50 -7.99 -7.43
N ILE A 202 8.99 -8.06 -6.19
CA ILE A 202 9.86 -9.16 -5.74
C ILE A 202 9.11 -10.46 -5.45
N GLU A 203 7.80 -10.44 -5.25
CA GLU A 203 6.99 -11.65 -5.07
C GLU A 203 6.90 -12.53 -6.34
N ARG A 204 7.30 -11.98 -7.50
CA ARG A 204 7.37 -12.70 -8.78
C ARG A 204 8.62 -13.57 -8.90
N ARG A 205 9.51 -13.54 -7.91
CA ARG A 205 10.72 -14.36 -7.87
C ARG A 205 10.40 -15.84 -7.82
N ARG A 206 11.35 -16.69 -8.24
CA ARG A 206 11.25 -18.14 -8.18
C ARG A 206 10.84 -18.59 -6.77
N GLY A 207 9.73 -19.32 -6.68
CA GLY A 207 9.20 -19.82 -5.41
C GLY A 207 8.15 -18.93 -4.75
N GLY A 208 8.03 -17.67 -5.15
CA GLY A 208 7.13 -16.69 -4.54
C GLY A 208 7.67 -16.14 -3.22
N GLU A 209 6.77 -15.62 -2.39
CA GLU A 209 7.12 -15.16 -1.06
C GLU A 209 7.31 -16.35 -0.10
N THR A 210 8.39 -16.33 0.68
CA THR A 210 8.79 -17.43 1.58
C THR A 210 8.99 -16.96 3.03
N GLY A 211 8.80 -15.67 3.28
CA GLY A 211 8.90 -15.02 4.57
C GLY A 211 10.21 -14.25 4.73
N VAL A 212 10.27 -13.49 5.83
CA VAL A 212 11.38 -12.58 6.13
C VAL A 212 12.20 -13.18 7.27
N ALA A 213 13.52 -13.25 7.09
CA ALA A 213 14.44 -13.80 8.07
C ALA A 213 14.89 -12.74 9.09
N SER A 214 15.18 -11.54 8.62
CA SER A 214 15.56 -10.42 9.48
C SER A 214 15.35 -9.07 8.84
N VAL A 215 15.23 -8.05 9.69
CA VAL A 215 15.11 -6.65 9.27
C VAL A 215 16.03 -5.74 10.10
N GLN A 216 16.37 -4.58 9.56
CA GLN A 216 17.00 -3.49 10.30
C GLN A 216 16.62 -2.14 9.71
N LEU A 217 16.21 -1.20 10.55
CA LEU A 217 16.02 0.21 10.18
C LEU A 217 17.22 1.03 10.69
N ILE A 218 17.93 1.68 9.77
CA ILE A 218 19.02 2.62 10.08
C ILE A 218 18.69 4.02 9.55
N GLU A 219 19.16 5.06 10.23
CA GLU A 219 18.87 6.46 9.89
C GLU A 219 20.14 7.32 9.85
N GLY A 220 20.04 8.47 9.19
CA GLY A 220 21.07 9.50 9.15
C GLY A 220 22.36 9.02 8.46
N LYS A 221 23.50 9.51 8.94
CA LYS A 221 24.83 9.22 8.35
C LYS A 221 25.15 7.73 8.22
N LYS A 222 24.55 6.88 9.06
CA LYS A 222 24.72 5.42 9.01
C LYS A 222 24.15 4.81 7.72
N VAL A 223 23.15 5.43 7.09
CA VAL A 223 22.60 5.00 5.80
C VAL A 223 23.65 5.09 4.71
N TRP A 224 24.32 6.23 4.59
CA TRP A 224 25.38 6.44 3.60
C TRP A 224 26.58 5.55 3.85
N LYS A 225 26.99 5.43 5.11
CA LYS A 225 28.06 4.50 5.49
C LYS A 225 27.72 3.05 5.13
N ALA A 226 26.49 2.62 5.34
CA ALA A 226 26.03 1.29 4.94
C ALA A 226 26.12 1.07 3.42
N GLY A 227 25.89 2.10 2.61
CA GLY A 227 26.08 2.04 1.16
C GLY A 227 27.54 1.95 0.74
N GLU A 228 28.43 2.67 1.43
CA GLU A 228 29.88 2.53 1.24
C GLU A 228 30.38 1.13 1.60
N ASP A 229 29.82 0.54 2.65
CA ASP A 229 30.14 -0.81 3.13
C ASP A 229 29.47 -1.92 2.29
N GLY A 230 28.75 -1.56 1.22
CA GLY A 230 28.10 -2.52 0.32
C GLY A 230 26.91 -3.26 0.94
N ARG A 231 26.30 -2.71 2.00
CA ARG A 231 25.11 -3.30 2.63
C ARG A 231 23.83 -3.09 1.83
N TRP A 232 23.85 -2.11 0.93
CA TRP A 232 22.87 -1.90 -0.14
C TRP A 232 23.61 -1.43 -1.39
N SER A 233 23.07 -1.77 -2.57
CA SER A 233 23.76 -1.52 -3.84
C SER A 233 23.65 -0.08 -4.35
N LYS A 234 24.80 0.59 -4.46
CA LYS A 234 24.93 1.90 -5.15
C LYS A 234 24.49 1.83 -6.61
N ARG A 235 24.70 0.69 -7.28
CA ARG A 235 24.30 0.48 -8.68
C ARG A 235 22.78 0.39 -8.83
N LEU A 236 22.08 -0.19 -7.85
CA LEU A 236 20.61 -0.19 -7.83
C LEU A 236 20.05 1.18 -7.49
N LEU A 237 20.67 1.93 -6.57
CA LEU A 237 20.32 3.33 -6.29
C LEU A 237 20.41 4.17 -7.57
N GLU A 238 21.51 4.06 -8.32
CA GLU A 238 21.68 4.74 -9.61
C GLU A 238 20.58 4.37 -10.61
N ALA A 239 20.31 3.07 -10.78
CA ALA A 239 19.29 2.60 -11.70
C ALA A 239 17.88 3.10 -11.32
N ALA A 240 17.55 3.13 -10.03
CA ALA A 240 16.28 3.63 -9.53
C ALA A 240 16.18 5.16 -9.68
N LEU A 241 17.19 5.93 -9.27
CA LEU A 241 17.21 7.39 -9.43
C LEU A 241 17.07 7.82 -10.89
N SER A 242 17.62 7.05 -11.83
CA SER A 242 17.50 7.35 -13.26
C SER A 242 16.07 7.29 -13.81
N ARG A 243 15.10 6.78 -13.03
CA ARG A 243 13.68 6.72 -13.40
C ARG A 243 12.87 7.89 -12.85
N SER A 244 13.44 8.70 -11.95
CA SER A 244 12.74 9.83 -11.36
C SER A 244 12.41 10.89 -12.40
N ASP A 245 11.18 11.38 -12.39
CA ASP A 245 10.72 12.54 -13.16
C ASP A 245 10.48 13.77 -12.27
N SER A 246 10.74 13.64 -10.97
CA SER A 246 10.57 14.69 -9.97
C SER A 246 11.85 14.98 -9.14
N PRO A 247 13.04 15.11 -9.76
CA PRO A 247 14.24 15.52 -9.04
C PRO A 247 14.04 16.88 -8.36
N GLN A 248 14.54 16.99 -7.14
CA GLN A 248 14.45 18.18 -6.30
C GLN A 248 15.75 19.01 -6.37
N GLY A 249 15.88 20.01 -5.50
CA GLY A 249 17.05 20.90 -5.46
C GLY A 249 17.10 21.80 -6.70
N LEU A 250 18.29 21.97 -7.27
CA LEU A 250 18.52 22.91 -8.38
C LEU A 250 17.62 22.63 -9.59
N THR A 251 17.29 21.35 -9.84
CA THR A 251 16.39 20.97 -10.93
C THR A 251 14.98 21.55 -10.75
N HIS A 252 14.49 21.56 -9.51
CA HIS A 252 13.20 22.15 -9.19
C HIS A 252 13.28 23.68 -9.02
N GLU A 253 14.38 24.19 -8.46
CA GLU A 253 14.55 25.63 -8.17
C GLU A 253 14.74 26.49 -9.42
N ASP A 254 15.51 26.02 -10.42
CA ASP A 254 15.80 26.82 -11.61
C ASP A 254 15.79 26.05 -12.95
N GLY A 255 15.38 24.77 -12.93
CA GLY A 255 15.18 23.98 -14.15
C GLY A 255 16.44 23.37 -14.75
N ARG A 256 17.63 23.55 -14.15
CA ARG A 256 18.87 22.94 -14.67
C ARG A 256 18.94 21.44 -14.38
N THR A 257 19.68 20.69 -15.21
CA THR A 257 20.03 19.30 -14.90
C THR A 257 20.99 19.23 -13.71
N GLN A 258 20.77 18.28 -12.80
CA GLN A 258 21.63 18.04 -11.65
C GLN A 258 22.08 16.58 -11.59
N ASP A 259 23.39 16.35 -11.46
CA ASP A 259 23.92 15.02 -11.15
C ASP A 259 23.79 14.77 -9.64
N LEU A 260 22.72 14.11 -9.21
CA LEU A 260 22.49 13.83 -7.79
C LEU A 260 23.59 12.96 -7.15
N LEU A 261 24.21 12.05 -7.92
CA LEU A 261 25.13 11.07 -7.38
C LEU A 261 26.58 11.56 -7.42
N GLY A 262 27.09 11.93 -8.60
CA GLY A 262 28.50 12.22 -8.81
C GLY A 262 28.97 13.54 -8.17
N SER A 263 28.07 14.51 -8.01
CA SER A 263 28.39 15.80 -7.39
C SER A 263 28.27 15.81 -5.84
N GLY A 264 27.73 14.73 -5.25
CA GLY A 264 27.41 14.64 -3.83
C GLY A 264 26.17 15.43 -3.40
N GLU A 265 25.40 15.99 -4.35
CA GLU A 265 24.17 16.74 -4.07
C GLU A 265 23.10 15.90 -3.37
N LEU A 266 22.99 14.61 -3.69
CA LEU A 266 22.07 13.69 -3.00
C LEU A 266 22.23 13.75 -1.47
N MET A 267 23.47 13.70 -0.98
CA MET A 267 23.75 13.73 0.46
C MET A 267 23.51 15.12 1.07
N LYS A 268 23.58 16.19 0.27
CA LYS A 268 23.28 17.56 0.72
C LYS A 268 21.78 17.78 0.82
N LEU A 269 21.02 17.28 -0.15
CA LEU A 269 19.56 17.41 -0.21
C LEU A 269 18.87 16.56 0.84
N VAL A 270 19.32 15.31 1.00
CA VAL A 270 18.71 14.35 1.93
C VAL A 270 19.29 14.52 3.33
N LYS A 271 18.61 15.32 4.15
CA LYS A 271 19.05 15.63 5.52
C LYS A 271 18.96 14.42 6.45
N ASP A 272 17.84 13.71 6.39
CA ASP A 272 17.50 12.62 7.30
C ASP A 272 17.12 11.35 6.51
N PRO A 273 18.10 10.67 5.88
CA PRO A 273 17.83 9.43 5.17
C PRO A 273 17.44 8.31 6.13
N ALA A 274 16.59 7.39 5.66
CA ALA A 274 16.35 6.11 6.33
C ALA A 274 16.56 4.94 5.36
N ALA A 275 17.06 3.81 5.87
CA ALA A 275 17.17 2.58 5.11
C ALA A 275 16.56 1.40 5.88
N TYR A 276 15.65 0.70 5.22
CA TYR A 276 15.03 -0.54 5.67
C TYR A 276 15.76 -1.68 4.98
N LEU A 277 16.64 -2.36 5.70
CA LEU A 277 17.42 -3.49 5.21
C LEU A 277 16.67 -4.78 5.53
N ILE A 278 16.30 -5.54 4.50
CA ILE A 278 15.43 -6.71 4.62
C ILE A 278 16.16 -7.92 4.04
N GLU A 279 16.23 -8.99 4.81
CA GLU A 279 16.74 -10.29 4.37
C GLU A 279 15.59 -11.30 4.37
N PHE A 280 15.24 -11.81 3.20
CA PHE A 280 14.22 -12.84 3.01
C PHE A 280 14.79 -14.23 3.29
N ARG A 281 13.91 -15.19 3.59
CA ARG A 281 14.29 -16.57 3.97
C ARG A 281 14.91 -17.36 2.83
N ASP A 282 14.56 -17.03 1.59
CA ASP A 282 15.18 -17.56 0.37
C ASP A 282 16.55 -16.92 0.04
N GLY A 283 17.02 -15.97 0.87
CA GLY A 283 18.30 -15.31 0.71
C GLY A 283 18.27 -14.02 -0.09
N LEU A 284 17.12 -13.62 -0.66
CA LEU A 284 16.98 -12.32 -1.30
C LEU A 284 17.25 -11.19 -0.29
N LYS A 285 18.04 -10.20 -0.71
CA LYS A 285 18.24 -8.94 0.02
C LYS A 285 17.50 -7.83 -0.69
N ALA A 286 16.69 -7.10 0.07
CA ALA A 286 15.98 -5.93 -0.43
C ALA A 286 16.25 -4.72 0.48
N THR A 287 16.30 -3.55 -0.13
CA THR A 287 16.48 -2.28 0.60
C THR A 287 15.40 -1.28 0.18
N LEU A 288 14.68 -0.70 1.13
CA LEU A 288 13.97 0.56 0.92
C LEU A 288 14.84 1.71 1.43
N LEU A 289 15.12 2.69 0.56
CA LEU A 289 15.77 3.95 0.89
C LEU A 289 14.75 5.08 0.86
N MET A 290 14.54 5.72 2.01
CA MET A 290 13.77 6.95 2.12
C MET A 290 14.71 8.13 1.98
N ILE A 291 14.63 8.85 0.86
CA ILE A 291 15.56 9.93 0.48
C ILE A 291 14.81 11.25 0.24
N ASN A 292 14.05 11.65 1.26
CA ASN A 292 13.31 12.91 1.29
C ASN A 292 14.19 14.10 0.90
N GLY A 293 13.69 14.93 -0.02
CA GLY A 293 14.36 16.14 -0.49
C GLY A 293 15.23 15.98 -1.74
N ALA A 294 15.49 14.76 -2.22
CA ALA A 294 16.21 14.53 -3.49
C ALA A 294 15.29 14.24 -4.68
N VAL A 295 14.19 13.55 -4.44
CA VAL A 295 13.12 13.26 -5.41
C VAL A 295 11.77 13.42 -4.72
N SER A 296 10.67 13.39 -5.48
CA SER A 296 9.29 13.38 -4.95
C SER A 296 8.46 12.20 -5.46
N ASP A 297 9.13 11.14 -5.93
CA ASP A 297 8.51 9.97 -6.55
C ASP A 297 9.06 8.64 -5.98
N PHE A 298 8.50 7.53 -6.48
CA PHE A 298 8.78 6.17 -6.05
C PHE A 298 9.48 5.41 -7.18
N ASN A 299 10.69 4.90 -6.94
CA ASN A 299 11.48 4.24 -7.98
C ASN A 299 12.02 2.90 -7.51
N PHE A 300 11.89 1.89 -8.35
CA PHE A 300 12.34 0.53 -8.08
C PHE A 300 13.49 0.16 -9.02
N ALA A 301 14.43 -0.63 -8.50
CA ALA A 301 15.43 -1.32 -9.28
C ALA A 301 15.69 -2.73 -8.75
N ALA A 302 16.02 -3.66 -9.65
CA ALA A 302 16.44 -5.00 -9.27
C ALA A 302 17.57 -5.51 -10.15
N LYS A 303 18.45 -6.32 -9.55
CA LYS A 303 19.44 -7.11 -10.26
C LYS A 303 18.86 -8.50 -10.49
N LEU A 304 18.66 -8.86 -11.75
CA LEU A 304 18.25 -10.21 -12.14
C LEU A 304 19.47 -11.05 -12.50
N ARG A 305 19.45 -12.32 -12.10
CA ARG A 305 20.51 -13.29 -12.45
C ARG A 305 20.63 -13.40 -13.97
N GLY A 306 21.86 -13.36 -14.47
CA GLY A 306 22.15 -13.48 -15.91
C GLY A 306 21.93 -12.21 -16.73
N GLN A 307 21.40 -11.13 -16.15
CA GLN A 307 21.32 -9.82 -16.81
C GLN A 307 22.49 -8.94 -16.38
N ALA A 308 23.19 -8.28 -17.31
CA ALA A 308 24.33 -7.44 -16.96
C ALA A 308 23.91 -6.17 -16.19
N ASN A 309 22.91 -5.46 -16.70
CA ASN A 309 22.39 -4.22 -16.11
C ASN A 309 21.18 -4.47 -15.21
N PRO A 310 20.97 -3.67 -14.15
CA PRO A 310 19.72 -3.68 -13.40
C PRO A 310 18.52 -3.30 -14.28
N VAL A 311 17.36 -3.86 -13.95
CA VAL A 311 16.07 -3.37 -14.44
C VAL A 311 15.53 -2.33 -13.46
N SER A 312 14.84 -1.30 -13.95
CA SER A 312 14.25 -0.28 -13.08
C SER A 312 13.00 0.37 -13.70
N CYS A 313 12.09 0.82 -12.83
CA CYS A 313 10.91 1.59 -13.20
C CYS A 313 10.53 2.56 -12.07
N GLN A 314 9.89 3.65 -12.44
CA GLN A 314 9.13 4.51 -11.54
C GLN A 314 7.74 3.91 -11.33
N PHE A 315 7.21 4.01 -10.11
CA PHE A 315 5.79 3.86 -9.83
C PHE A 315 5.12 5.23 -9.92
N PHE A 316 4.50 5.51 -11.06
CA PHE A 316 4.03 6.84 -11.39
C PHE A 316 2.72 7.17 -10.68
N LEU A 317 2.72 8.26 -9.90
CA LEU A 317 1.54 8.83 -9.28
C LEU A 317 1.19 10.13 -9.98
N THR A 318 0.02 10.17 -10.64
CA THR A 318 -0.48 11.39 -11.27
C THR A 318 -0.62 12.53 -10.25
N PRO A 319 -0.29 13.78 -10.60
CA PRO A 319 -0.49 14.94 -9.73
C PRO A 319 -1.93 15.10 -9.22
N THR A 320 -2.07 15.80 -8.10
CA THR A 320 -3.38 16.26 -7.61
C THR A 320 -3.97 17.31 -8.55
N PRO A 321 -5.31 17.46 -8.62
CA PRO A 321 -6.33 16.79 -7.79
C PRO A 321 -6.83 15.45 -8.35
N ASN A 322 -6.42 15.03 -9.55
CA ASN A 322 -7.08 13.91 -10.25
C ASN A 322 -6.84 12.54 -9.60
N VAL A 323 -5.66 12.32 -8.99
CA VAL A 323 -5.29 11.10 -8.25
C VAL A 323 -5.67 9.80 -8.99
N THR A 324 -5.45 9.76 -10.31
CA THR A 324 -5.93 8.72 -11.23
C THR A 324 -5.42 7.32 -10.87
N TYR A 325 -4.29 7.22 -10.17
CA TYR A 325 -3.80 5.97 -9.58
C TYR A 325 -4.84 5.28 -8.68
N SER A 326 -5.71 6.03 -8.01
CA SER A 326 -6.80 5.48 -7.18
C SER A 326 -7.88 4.83 -8.06
N ALA A 327 -8.04 5.26 -9.31
CA ALA A 327 -8.95 4.62 -10.26
C ALA A 327 -8.47 3.22 -10.65
N CYS A 328 -7.15 3.01 -10.80
CA CYS A 328 -6.57 1.69 -11.03
C CYS A 328 -6.89 0.73 -9.89
N LEU A 329 -6.81 1.21 -8.64
CA LEU A 329 -7.16 0.40 -7.47
C LEU A 329 -8.66 0.13 -7.36
N VAL A 330 -9.51 1.14 -7.58
CA VAL A 330 -10.97 0.95 -7.61
C VAL A 330 -11.39 -0.06 -8.67
N ALA A 331 -10.74 -0.09 -9.84
CA ALA A 331 -10.98 -1.12 -10.84
C ALA A 331 -10.69 -2.54 -10.30
N LYS A 332 -9.63 -2.72 -9.51
CA LYS A 332 -9.30 -4.01 -8.87
C LYS A 332 -10.24 -4.38 -7.72
N ILE A 333 -10.75 -3.39 -6.99
CA ILE A 333 -11.81 -3.60 -5.99
C ILE A 333 -13.09 -4.07 -6.69
N ASP A 334 -13.49 -3.40 -7.77
CA ASP A 334 -14.70 -3.75 -8.53
C ASP A 334 -14.58 -5.12 -9.22
N GLU A 335 -13.38 -5.47 -9.71
CA GLU A 335 -13.03 -6.80 -10.21
C GLU A 335 -13.25 -7.87 -9.13
N MET A 336 -12.72 -7.67 -7.91
CA MET A 336 -12.93 -8.60 -6.80
C MET A 336 -14.42 -8.73 -6.43
N LEU A 337 -15.11 -7.60 -6.31
CA LEU A 337 -16.53 -7.59 -5.96
C LEU A 337 -17.32 -8.41 -6.98
N THR A 338 -17.12 -8.13 -8.27
CA THR A 338 -17.90 -8.76 -9.35
C THR A 338 -17.57 -10.24 -9.54
N THR A 339 -16.31 -10.63 -9.39
CA THR A 339 -15.87 -12.01 -9.64
C THR A 339 -15.90 -12.89 -8.39
N GLY A 340 -15.92 -12.29 -7.20
CA GLY A 340 -15.72 -13.00 -5.94
C GLY A 340 -14.29 -13.52 -5.76
N VAL A 341 -13.30 -13.00 -6.49
CA VAL A 341 -11.89 -13.43 -6.41
C VAL A 341 -10.98 -12.21 -6.25
N ALA A 342 -10.16 -12.19 -5.20
CA ALA A 342 -9.17 -11.13 -5.01
C ALA A 342 -8.08 -11.22 -6.09
N PRO A 343 -7.77 -10.13 -6.83
CA PRO A 343 -6.76 -10.15 -7.90
C PRO A 343 -5.34 -10.49 -7.41
N PHE A 344 -5.06 -10.22 -6.14
CA PHE A 344 -3.80 -10.56 -5.50
C PHE A 344 -4.02 -10.89 -4.01
N PRO A 345 -3.15 -11.72 -3.41
CA PRO A 345 -3.36 -12.24 -2.05
C PRO A 345 -3.21 -11.16 -0.98
N ALA A 346 -4.08 -11.20 0.04
CA ALA A 346 -3.99 -10.34 1.22
C ALA A 346 -2.70 -10.61 2.04
N GLU A 347 -2.11 -11.79 1.87
CA GLU A 347 -0.82 -12.17 2.44
C GLU A 347 0.31 -11.23 1.99
N ARG A 348 0.22 -10.63 0.79
CA ARG A 348 1.15 -9.57 0.35
C ARG A 348 1.15 -8.40 1.32
N THR A 349 -0.03 -7.88 1.62
CA THR A 349 -0.19 -6.77 2.56
C THR A 349 0.19 -7.18 3.98
N MET A 350 -0.13 -8.42 4.40
CA MET A 350 0.21 -8.94 5.71
C MET A 350 1.72 -9.01 5.94
N ILE A 351 2.51 -9.49 4.96
CA ILE A 351 3.98 -9.54 5.10
C ILE A 351 4.58 -8.13 5.10
N VAL A 352 4.07 -7.22 4.27
CA VAL A 352 4.55 -5.82 4.23
C VAL A 352 4.30 -5.11 5.57
N ASN A 353 3.10 -5.30 6.14
CA ASN A 353 2.77 -4.80 7.46
C ASN A 353 3.76 -5.30 8.52
N GLY A 354 4.00 -6.62 8.55
CA GLY A 354 4.94 -7.23 9.49
C GLY A 354 6.39 -6.75 9.31
N ILE A 355 6.83 -6.51 8.06
CA ILE A 355 8.13 -5.90 7.76
C ILE A 355 8.21 -4.50 8.37
N LEU A 356 7.22 -3.65 8.10
CA LEU A 356 7.19 -2.27 8.57
C LEU A 356 7.22 -2.22 10.10
N GLU A 357 6.30 -2.92 10.77
CA GLU A 357 6.25 -2.97 12.23
C GLU A 357 7.59 -3.44 12.82
N SER A 358 8.19 -4.50 12.25
CA SER A 358 9.48 -5.01 12.72
C SER A 358 10.62 -4.01 12.50
N CYS A 359 10.61 -3.23 11.42
CA CYS A 359 11.56 -2.15 11.20
C CYS A 359 11.36 -0.99 12.17
N LEU A 360 10.13 -0.60 12.48
CA LEU A 360 9.86 0.42 13.49
C LEU A 360 10.28 -0.04 14.89
N ARG A 361 10.10 -1.32 15.22
CA ARG A 361 10.66 -1.94 16.44
C ARG A 361 12.19 -1.94 16.43
N SER A 362 12.83 -2.17 15.28
CA SER A 362 14.28 -2.05 15.12
C SER A 362 14.76 -0.63 15.46
N LYS A 363 14.10 0.40 14.91
CA LYS A 363 14.35 1.81 15.22
C LYS A 363 14.19 2.11 16.72
N HIS A 364 13.03 1.78 17.29
CA HIS A 364 12.73 1.97 18.71
C HIS A 364 13.74 1.25 19.62
N GLY A 365 14.19 0.06 19.22
CA GLY A 365 15.21 -0.73 19.92
C GLY A 365 16.67 -0.29 19.72
N GLY A 366 16.91 0.90 19.18
CA GLY A 366 18.25 1.45 18.96
C GLY A 366 18.91 0.98 17.66
N HIS A 367 18.12 0.81 16.60
CA HIS A 367 18.54 0.37 15.26
C HIS A 367 19.19 -1.02 15.22
N LYS A 368 18.81 -1.93 16.12
CA LYS A 368 19.34 -3.29 16.16
C LYS A 368 18.77 -4.12 15.01
N LYS A 369 19.59 -4.96 14.39
CA LYS A 369 19.10 -5.98 13.46
C LYS A 369 18.23 -6.98 14.23
N LEU A 370 17.01 -7.20 13.79
CA LEU A 370 16.03 -8.08 14.44
C LEU A 370 15.79 -9.32 13.58
N LYS A 371 15.80 -10.50 14.20
CA LYS A 371 15.27 -11.72 13.57
C LYS A 371 13.75 -11.67 13.58
N THR A 372 13.12 -12.20 12.54
CA THR A 372 11.67 -12.13 12.36
C THR A 372 11.04 -13.52 12.22
N PRO A 373 11.10 -14.38 13.26
CA PRO A 373 10.55 -15.73 13.20
C PRO A 373 9.04 -15.74 12.92
N HIS A 374 8.31 -14.71 13.38
CA HIS A 374 6.87 -14.51 13.17
C HIS A 374 6.50 -14.19 11.72
N LEU A 375 7.41 -13.61 10.93
CA LEU A 375 7.21 -13.31 9.51
C LEU A 375 7.45 -14.54 8.63
N ASN A 376 6.83 -15.66 8.99
CA ASN A 376 6.82 -16.90 8.23
C ASN A 376 5.57 -16.96 7.35
N VAL A 377 5.46 -16.02 6.42
CA VAL A 377 4.33 -15.87 5.49
C VAL A 377 4.78 -16.35 4.12
N SER A 378 4.03 -17.25 3.51
CA SER A 378 4.31 -17.72 2.15
C SER A 378 3.08 -17.64 1.27
N TYR A 379 3.27 -17.14 0.05
CA TYR A 379 2.24 -17.05 -0.97
C TYR A 379 2.86 -16.96 -2.36
N ARG A 380 2.04 -17.17 -3.40
CA ARG A 380 2.39 -16.90 -4.79
C ARG A 380 1.73 -15.60 -5.24
N GLY A 381 2.54 -14.69 -5.77
CA GLY A 381 2.01 -13.52 -6.48
C GLY A 381 1.25 -13.92 -7.75
N PRO A 382 0.38 -13.04 -8.27
CA PRO A 382 -0.36 -13.30 -9.50
C PRO A 382 0.59 -13.45 -10.69
N LYS A 383 0.21 -14.33 -11.64
CA LYS A 383 0.97 -14.54 -12.87
C LYS A 383 1.00 -13.28 -13.72
N GLU A 384 -0.15 -12.65 -13.87
CA GLU A 384 -0.28 -11.38 -14.59
C GLU A 384 0.03 -10.21 -13.66
N SER A 385 0.60 -9.14 -14.22
CA SER A 385 0.78 -7.91 -13.48
C SER A 385 -0.49 -7.06 -13.52
N HIS A 386 -0.89 -6.50 -12.37
CA HIS A 386 -2.12 -5.71 -12.21
C HIS A 386 -1.87 -4.20 -12.25
N HIS A 387 -0.69 -3.76 -12.70
CA HIS A 387 -0.35 -2.35 -12.82
C HIS A 387 -1.08 -1.73 -14.02
N GLY A 388 -1.43 -0.45 -13.92
CA GLY A 388 -2.10 0.28 -14.98
C GLY A 388 -1.28 0.27 -16.27
N ARG A 389 -1.91 -0.09 -17.38
CA ARG A 389 -1.33 -0.04 -18.73
C ARG A 389 -2.01 1.06 -19.54
N ARG A 390 -1.37 1.47 -20.64
CA ARG A 390 -1.94 2.40 -21.61
C ARG A 390 -2.92 1.68 -22.52
#